data_AF-A0A534YYL5-F1
#
_entry.id   AF-A0A534YYL5-F1
#
_cell.length_a   1.000
_cell.length_b   1.000
_cell.length_c   1.000
_cell.angle_alpha   90.00
_cell.angle_beta   90.00
_cell.angle_gamma   90.00
#
_symmetry.space_group_name_H-M   'P 1'
#
loop_
_entity.id
_entity.type
_entity.pdbx_description
1 polymer ?
#
loop_
_entity_poly.entity_id
_entity_poly.type
_entity_poly.pdbx_seq_one_letter_code
_entity_poly.pdbx_strand_id
1 'polypeptide(L)'
;MLIGTIVDELVAVLKQARAALKSGEMKTAVQLYRRAQALSPSDPEIPHERGLALLEAGHVGLAALAQAEALALDSGHIGARAQRAAALEALGDDEGAARELSELLSRIGPQPALSARLSGLEQSAHRAASRRLIGAPLSRLPASPLIGSALARNIADPLTFRAPFAELKASTQGALLARLDLAFDSMDASLGRSDVSYGGTTEDEHGRRVPLDEFTAAGIVFISESLGIEPLRARRLLSFLLAPECGLGPHRFAGVQVGWTISGGNGTRRYGLFAGL
;
A
#
# COMPACT_ATOMS: atom_id res chain seq x y z
N MET A 1 36.50 21.22 12.60
CA MET A 1 35.93 22.08 11.54
C MET A 1 34.90 21.34 10.69
N LEU A 2 35.15 20.09 10.26
CA LEU A 2 34.20 19.26 9.46
C LEU A 2 32.86 18.93 10.14
N ILE A 3 32.81 18.73 11.45
CA ILE A 3 31.54 18.42 12.15
C ILE A 3 30.63 19.66 12.20
N GLY A 4 31.21 20.86 12.36
CA GLY A 4 30.43 22.11 12.36
C GLY A 4 29.76 22.39 11.01
N THR A 5 30.46 22.12 9.91
CA THR A 5 29.91 22.32 8.56
C THR A 5 28.76 21.37 8.23
N ILE A 6 28.81 20.13 8.71
CA ILE A 6 27.72 19.15 8.50
C ILE A 6 26.47 19.55 9.30
N VAL A 7 26.64 20.04 10.53
CA VAL A 7 25.53 20.51 11.37
C VAL A 7 24.87 21.75 10.76
N ASP A 8 25.67 22.72 10.31
CA ASP A 8 25.14 23.91 9.65
C ASP A 8 24.39 23.58 8.35
N GLU A 9 24.92 22.63 7.56
CA GLU A 9 24.26 22.13 6.36
C GLU A 9 22.93 21.43 6.69
N LEU A 10 22.91 20.56 7.71
CA LEU A 10 21.70 19.87 8.15
C LEU A 10 20.61 20.87 8.55
N VAL A 11 20.96 21.87 9.37
CA VAL A 11 20.02 22.92 9.80
C VAL A 11 19.47 23.69 8.59
N ALA A 12 20.33 24.03 7.63
CA ALA A 12 19.91 24.71 6.41
C ALA A 12 18.95 23.85 5.56
N VAL A 13 19.28 22.58 5.34
CA VAL A 13 18.45 21.64 4.57
C VAL A 13 17.09 21.40 5.25
N LEU A 14 17.06 21.23 6.57
CA LEU A 14 15.80 21.06 7.32
C LEU A 14 14.93 22.32 7.26
N LYS A 15 15.53 23.51 7.33
CA LYS A 15 14.80 24.77 7.17
C LYS A 15 14.18 24.89 5.77
N GLN A 16 14.93 24.51 4.74
CA GLN A 16 14.42 24.49 3.36
C GLN A 16 13.30 23.46 3.19
N ALA A 17 13.45 22.25 3.76
CA ALA A 17 12.44 21.19 3.67
C ALA A 17 11.10 21.66 4.25
N ARG A 18 11.12 22.25 5.46
CA ARG A 18 9.94 22.80 6.13
C ARG A 18 9.33 23.97 5.38
N ALA A 19 10.15 24.83 4.76
CA ALA A 19 9.66 25.93 3.94
C ALA A 19 8.98 25.42 2.67
N ALA A 20 9.58 24.46 1.96
CA ALA A 20 8.99 23.82 0.80
C ALA A 20 7.64 23.17 1.14
N LEU A 21 7.54 22.48 2.29
CA LEU A 21 6.29 21.89 2.75
C LEU A 21 5.20 22.95 2.97
N LYS A 22 5.53 24.04 3.68
CA LYS A 22 4.59 25.16 3.91
C LYS A 22 4.13 25.84 2.61
N SER A 23 4.97 25.84 1.58
CA SER A 23 4.64 26.38 0.26
C SER A 23 3.90 25.39 -0.66
N GLY A 24 3.60 24.17 -0.18
CA GLY A 24 2.95 23.13 -1.00
C GLY A 24 3.87 22.43 -2.00
N GLU A 25 5.19 22.63 -1.91
CA GLU A 25 6.18 21.97 -2.76
C GLU A 25 6.56 20.61 -2.19
N MET A 26 5.58 19.70 -2.06
CA MET A 26 5.78 18.46 -1.29
C MET A 26 6.89 17.56 -1.88
N LYS A 27 7.02 17.48 -3.21
CA LYS A 27 8.11 16.72 -3.86
C LYS A 27 9.49 17.26 -3.48
N THR A 28 9.65 18.57 -3.47
CA THR A 28 10.88 19.25 -3.05
C THR A 28 11.16 18.95 -1.57
N ALA A 29 10.16 19.06 -0.71
CA ALA A 29 10.28 18.77 0.72
C ALA A 29 10.76 17.33 0.97
N VAL A 30 10.17 16.33 0.30
CA VAL A 30 10.57 14.92 0.43
C VAL A 30 12.03 14.71 0.03
N GLN A 31 12.50 15.33 -1.06
CA GLN A 31 13.90 15.23 -1.47
C GLN A 31 14.86 15.89 -0.48
N LEU A 32 14.48 17.05 0.06
CA LEU A 32 15.27 17.73 1.09
C LEU A 32 15.35 16.92 2.38
N TYR A 33 14.26 16.27 2.81
CA TYR A 33 14.30 15.36 3.95
C TYR A 33 15.17 14.11 3.70
N ARG A 34 15.18 13.56 2.48
CA ARG A 34 16.13 12.47 2.13
C ARG A 34 17.58 12.93 2.24
N ARG A 35 17.90 14.15 1.79
CA ARG A 35 19.22 14.75 1.98
C ARG A 35 19.54 14.95 3.46
N ALA A 36 18.59 15.46 4.26
CA ALA A 36 18.77 15.63 5.70
C ALA A 36 19.06 14.30 6.39
N GLN A 37 18.39 13.21 5.99
CA GLN A 37 18.61 11.87 6.53
C GLN A 37 20.01 11.33 6.19
N ALA A 38 20.55 11.67 5.02
CA ALA A 38 21.94 11.33 4.69
C ALA A 38 22.96 12.09 5.56
N LEU A 39 22.64 13.31 5.99
CA LEU A 39 23.47 14.12 6.89
C LEU A 39 23.34 13.70 8.36
N SER A 40 22.17 13.19 8.76
CA SER A 40 21.88 12.72 10.13
C SER A 40 21.07 11.41 10.09
N PRO A 41 21.74 10.26 9.89
CA PRO A 41 21.06 8.97 9.67
C PRO A 41 20.40 8.39 10.92
N SER A 42 20.73 8.89 12.11
CA SER A 42 20.22 8.39 13.40
C SER A 42 19.13 9.27 14.02
N ASP A 43 18.73 10.37 13.37
CA ASP A 43 17.70 11.27 13.89
C ASP A 43 16.31 10.78 13.46
N PRO A 44 15.43 10.35 14.39
CA PRO A 44 14.10 9.83 14.07
C PRO A 44 13.12 10.92 13.61
N GLU A 45 13.37 12.20 13.91
CA GLU A 45 12.47 13.29 13.51
C GLU A 45 12.50 13.50 11.99
N ILE A 46 13.62 13.21 11.33
CA ILE A 46 13.77 13.39 9.88
C ILE A 46 12.83 12.47 9.09
N PRO A 47 12.85 11.13 9.28
CA PRO A 47 11.87 10.27 8.62
C PRO A 47 10.43 10.53 9.11
N HIS A 48 10.22 11.00 10.35
CA HIS A 48 8.89 11.41 10.83
C HIS A 48 8.31 12.58 10.00
N GLU A 49 9.07 13.67 9.87
CA GLU A 49 8.73 14.87 9.11
C GLU A 49 8.60 14.57 7.60
N ARG A 50 9.46 13.69 7.08
CA ARG A 50 9.33 13.17 5.70
C ARG A 50 8.01 12.43 5.52
N GLY A 51 7.61 11.63 6.49
CA GLY A 51 6.32 10.94 6.49
C GLY A 51 5.13 11.90 6.47
N LEU A 52 5.19 13.01 7.21
CA LEU A 52 4.17 14.07 7.16
C LEU A 52 4.09 14.71 5.77
N ALA A 53 5.24 15.05 5.18
CA ALA A 53 5.30 15.59 3.82
C ALA A 53 4.73 14.61 2.76
N LEU A 54 4.96 13.31 2.94
CA LEU A 54 4.39 12.26 2.08
C LEU A 54 2.86 12.14 2.24
N LEU A 55 2.31 12.33 3.45
CA LEU A 55 0.86 12.35 3.67
C LEU A 55 0.20 13.54 2.97
N GLU A 56 0.79 14.74 3.09
CA GLU A 56 0.30 15.93 2.40
C GLU A 56 0.36 15.81 0.88
N ALA A 57 1.35 15.06 0.37
CA ALA A 57 1.45 14.70 -1.05
C ALA A 57 0.49 13.58 -1.49
N GLY A 58 -0.28 12.99 -0.58
CA GLY A 58 -1.17 11.86 -0.87
C GLY A 58 -0.47 10.49 -0.99
N HIS A 59 0.84 10.41 -0.75
CA HIS A 59 1.64 9.18 -0.78
C HIS A 59 1.54 8.38 0.53
N VAL A 60 0.32 7.94 0.86
CA VAL A 60 -0.02 7.33 2.16
C VAL A 60 0.85 6.11 2.51
N GLY A 61 1.12 5.22 1.55
CA GLY A 61 1.96 4.03 1.81
C GLY A 61 3.43 4.35 2.09
N LEU A 62 4.00 5.30 1.33
CA LEU A 62 5.36 5.77 1.58
C LEU A 62 5.45 6.52 2.92
N ALA A 63 4.39 7.23 3.32
CA ALA A 63 4.33 7.82 4.64
C ALA A 63 4.36 6.76 5.74
N ALA A 64 3.58 5.68 5.63
CA ALA A 64 3.61 4.58 6.60
C ALA A 64 5.02 3.96 6.71
N LEU A 65 5.74 3.81 5.59
CA LEU A 65 7.12 3.34 5.56
C LEU A 65 8.07 4.32 6.27
N ALA A 66 7.97 5.62 5.98
CA ALA A 66 8.79 6.64 6.63
C ALA A 66 8.54 6.72 8.15
N GLN A 67 7.29 6.59 8.59
CA GLN A 67 6.98 6.52 10.02
C GLN A 67 7.52 5.23 10.66
N ALA A 68 7.55 4.12 9.93
CA ALA A 68 8.19 2.89 10.41
C ALA A 68 9.72 3.04 10.53
N GLU A 69 10.38 3.78 9.62
CA GLU A 69 11.80 4.13 9.75
C GLU A 69 12.05 4.99 11.01
N ALA A 70 11.22 5.99 11.28
CA ALA A 70 11.31 6.80 12.50
C ALA A 70 11.20 5.94 13.77
N LEU A 71 10.24 5.00 13.78
CA LEU A 71 10.05 4.07 14.91
C LEU A 71 11.16 3.02 15.04
N ALA A 72 11.89 2.72 13.97
CA ALA A 72 13.07 1.85 14.02
C ALA A 72 14.27 2.57 14.67
N LEU A 73 14.37 3.89 14.49
CA LEU A 73 15.37 4.73 15.14
C LEU A 73 15.01 5.06 16.59
N ASP A 74 13.73 5.37 16.86
CA ASP A 74 13.18 5.56 18.20
C ASP A 74 11.81 4.90 18.34
N SER A 75 11.78 3.72 18.98
CA SER A 75 10.54 3.00 19.28
C SER A 75 9.58 3.76 20.21
N GLY A 76 10.09 4.76 20.95
CA GLY A 76 9.33 5.63 21.82
C GLY A 76 8.65 6.81 21.14
N HIS A 77 8.90 7.03 19.85
CA HIS A 77 8.44 8.22 19.16
C HIS A 77 6.90 8.23 18.99
N ILE A 78 6.23 8.96 19.89
CA ILE A 78 4.76 9.05 19.98
C ILE A 78 4.14 9.60 18.68
N GLY A 79 4.70 10.68 18.13
CA GLY A 79 4.24 11.30 16.89
C GLY A 79 4.27 10.33 15.69
N ALA A 80 5.42 9.68 15.45
CA ALA A 80 5.57 8.70 14.38
C ALA A 80 4.61 7.52 14.54
N ARG A 81 4.40 7.02 15.76
CA ARG A 81 3.45 5.94 16.04
C ARG A 81 2.02 6.33 15.69
N ALA A 82 1.57 7.50 16.12
CA ALA A 82 0.24 8.01 15.81
C ALA A 82 0.04 8.20 14.29
N GLN A 83 1.04 8.75 13.59
CA GLN A 83 0.97 8.96 12.15
C GLN A 83 1.03 7.65 11.36
N ARG A 84 1.80 6.66 11.82
CA ARG A 84 1.81 5.31 11.22
C ARG A 84 0.45 4.65 11.36
N ALA A 85 -0.17 4.72 12.54
CA ALA A 85 -1.52 4.18 12.77
C ALA A 85 -2.54 4.81 11.79
N ALA A 86 -2.51 6.13 11.64
CA ALA A 86 -3.39 6.84 10.71
C ALA A 86 -3.14 6.48 9.24
N ALA A 87 -1.87 6.34 8.82
CA ALA A 87 -1.52 5.94 7.47
C ALA A 87 -1.96 4.51 7.15
N LEU A 88 -1.78 3.57 8.09
CA LEU A 88 -2.23 2.19 7.96
C LEU A 88 -3.76 2.08 7.85
N GLU A 89 -4.50 2.81 8.67
CA GLU A 89 -5.97 2.90 8.57
C GLU A 89 -6.40 3.45 7.20
N ALA A 90 -5.71 4.47 6.70
CA ALA A 90 -6.00 5.07 5.39
C ALA A 90 -5.70 4.12 4.22
N LEU A 91 -4.78 3.16 4.38
CA LEU A 91 -4.49 2.06 3.44
C LEU A 91 -5.44 0.87 3.62
N GLY A 92 -6.19 0.82 4.71
CA GLY A 92 -7.07 -0.31 5.04
C GLY A 92 -6.39 -1.44 5.83
N ASP A 93 -5.15 -1.26 6.27
CA ASP A 93 -4.52 -2.17 7.24
C ASP A 93 -5.01 -1.84 8.66
N ASP A 94 -6.30 -2.07 8.90
CA ASP A 94 -6.94 -1.75 10.18
C ASP A 94 -6.36 -2.58 11.33
N GLU A 95 -5.85 -3.79 11.05
CA GLU A 95 -5.15 -4.63 12.03
C GLU A 95 -3.78 -4.03 12.40
N GLY A 96 -3.00 -3.59 11.42
CA GLY A 96 -1.77 -2.84 11.63
C GLY A 96 -2.01 -1.54 12.40
N ALA A 97 -3.03 -0.77 12.01
CA ALA A 97 -3.42 0.45 12.68
C ALA A 97 -3.83 0.22 14.14
N ALA A 98 -4.61 -0.82 14.41
CA ALA A 98 -5.01 -1.22 15.76
C ALA A 98 -3.78 -1.56 16.63
N ARG A 99 -2.81 -2.31 16.09
CA ARG A 99 -1.57 -2.63 16.79
C ARG A 99 -0.77 -1.38 17.17
N GLU A 100 -0.61 -0.44 16.24
CA GLU A 100 0.09 0.82 16.51
C GLU A 100 -0.64 1.67 17.54
N LEU A 101 -1.98 1.72 17.48
CA LEU A 101 -2.79 2.50 18.40
C LEU A 101 -2.84 1.89 19.81
N SER A 102 -2.85 0.57 19.91
CA SER A 102 -2.73 -0.16 21.17
C SER A 102 -1.37 0.12 21.84
N GLU A 103 -0.28 0.07 21.07
CA GLU A 103 1.07 0.39 21.56
C GLU A 103 1.24 1.89 21.88
N LEU A 104 0.51 2.77 21.21
CA LEU A 104 0.46 4.18 21.56
C LEU A 104 -0.22 4.38 22.93
N LEU A 105 -1.38 3.74 23.14
CA LEU A 105 -2.14 3.80 24.39
C LEU A 105 -1.38 3.19 25.57
N SER A 106 -0.59 2.13 25.35
CA SER A 106 0.25 1.54 26.39
C SER A 106 1.31 2.51 26.92
N ARG A 107 1.77 3.45 26.08
CA ARG A 107 2.81 4.43 26.42
C ARG A 107 2.26 5.72 27.03
N ILE A 108 1.16 6.24 26.50
CA ILE A 108 0.59 7.54 26.91
C ILE A 108 -0.54 7.40 27.93
N GLY A 109 -0.93 6.17 28.27
CA GLY A 109 -2.07 5.87 29.11
C GLY A 109 -3.41 5.91 28.35
N PRO A 110 -4.50 5.55 29.05
CA PRO A 110 -5.82 5.46 28.45
C PRO A 110 -6.32 6.83 28.01
N GLN A 111 -6.70 6.94 26.74
CA GLN A 111 -7.38 8.11 26.19
C GLN A 111 -8.72 7.68 25.58
N PRO A 112 -9.88 8.15 26.08
CA PRO A 112 -11.18 7.65 25.63
C PRO A 112 -11.41 7.68 24.12
N ALA A 113 -10.98 8.76 23.45
CA ALA A 113 -11.12 8.89 21.99
C ALA A 113 -10.26 7.88 21.22
N LEU A 114 -9.01 7.66 21.65
CA LEU A 114 -8.13 6.69 21.02
C LEU A 114 -8.55 5.25 21.33
N SER A 115 -9.05 4.98 22.54
CA SER A 115 -9.62 3.68 22.89
C SER A 115 -10.87 3.35 22.05
N ALA A 116 -11.77 4.32 21.83
CA ALA A 116 -12.92 4.13 20.95
C ALA A 116 -12.49 3.89 19.49
N ARG A 117 -11.48 4.62 19.00
CA ARG A 117 -10.92 4.41 17.66
C ARG A 117 -10.27 3.03 17.53
N LEU A 118 -9.53 2.57 18.53
CA LEU A 118 -8.94 1.22 18.57
C LEU A 118 -10.02 0.15 18.42
N SER A 119 -11.08 0.20 19.23
CA SER A 119 -12.20 -0.74 19.13
C SER A 119 -12.86 -0.71 17.74
N GLY A 120 -12.98 0.46 17.13
CA GLY A 120 -13.49 0.62 15.76
C GLY A 120 -12.61 -0.06 14.71
N LEU A 121 -11.29 0.10 14.84
CA LEU A 121 -10.29 -0.53 13.98
C LEU A 121 -10.29 -2.05 14.12
N GLU A 122 -10.35 -2.58 15.34
CA GLU A 122 -10.42 -4.02 15.60
C GLU A 122 -11.66 -4.65 14.97
N GLN A 123 -12.82 -4.01 15.11
CA GLN A 123 -14.05 -4.47 14.44
C GLN A 123 -13.94 -4.39 12.92
N SER A 124 -13.30 -3.35 12.39
CA SER A 124 -13.09 -3.19 10.95
C SER A 124 -12.14 -4.25 10.40
N ALA A 125 -11.03 -4.53 11.10
CA ALA A 125 -10.10 -5.59 10.78
C ALA A 125 -10.80 -6.96 10.76
N HIS A 126 -11.66 -7.25 11.74
CA HIS A 126 -12.45 -8.48 11.77
C HIS A 126 -13.40 -8.60 10.57
N ARG A 127 -14.06 -7.51 10.17
CA ARG A 127 -14.91 -7.48 8.96
C ARG A 127 -14.09 -7.71 7.70
N ALA A 128 -12.95 -7.05 7.56
CA ALA A 128 -12.06 -7.23 6.41
C ALA A 128 -11.56 -8.68 6.31
N ALA A 129 -11.07 -9.25 7.42
CA ALA A 129 -10.64 -10.65 7.49
C ALA A 129 -11.77 -11.65 7.15
N SER A 130 -13.02 -11.34 7.50
CA SER A 130 -14.18 -12.17 7.14
C SER A 130 -14.54 -12.08 5.65
N ARG A 131 -14.29 -10.92 5.02
CA ARG A 131 -14.61 -10.68 3.61
C ARG A 131 -13.52 -11.12 2.64
N ARG A 132 -12.26 -11.06 3.04
CA ARG A 132 -11.11 -11.30 2.15
C ARG A 132 -11.09 -12.71 1.57
N LEU A 133 -10.51 -12.85 0.38
CA LEU A 133 -10.30 -14.16 -0.26
C LEU A 133 -9.14 -14.94 0.37
N ILE A 134 -8.05 -14.27 0.76
CA ILE A 134 -6.88 -14.95 1.34
C ILE A 134 -7.23 -15.53 2.73
N GLY A 135 -7.05 -16.85 2.86
CA GLY A 135 -7.46 -17.63 4.02
C GLY A 135 -8.92 -18.10 3.99
N ALA A 136 -9.69 -17.78 2.96
CA ALA A 136 -11.07 -18.23 2.82
C ALA A 136 -11.17 -19.54 2.03
N PRO A 137 -12.30 -20.29 2.13
CA PRO A 137 -12.50 -21.48 1.32
C PRO A 137 -12.41 -21.19 -0.18
N LEU A 138 -11.77 -22.10 -0.95
CA LEU A 138 -11.63 -21.97 -2.41
C LEU A 138 -12.96 -21.74 -3.14
N SER A 139 -14.07 -22.25 -2.60
CA SER A 139 -15.41 -22.06 -3.16
C SER A 139 -15.87 -20.60 -3.25
N ARG A 140 -15.25 -19.67 -2.50
CA ARG A 140 -15.56 -18.24 -2.59
C ARG A 140 -14.95 -17.56 -3.82
N LEU A 141 -13.84 -18.06 -4.35
CA LEU A 141 -13.13 -17.41 -5.45
C LEU A 141 -13.99 -17.28 -6.72
N PRO A 142 -14.67 -18.34 -7.23
CA PRO A 142 -15.44 -18.23 -8.47
C PRO A 142 -16.61 -17.23 -8.42
N ALA A 143 -17.14 -16.95 -7.22
CA ALA A 143 -18.25 -16.01 -7.02
C ALA A 143 -17.78 -14.57 -6.71
N SER A 144 -16.47 -14.35 -6.61
CA SER A 144 -15.92 -13.04 -6.29
C SER A 144 -16.00 -12.06 -7.48
N PRO A 145 -16.17 -10.75 -7.21
CA PRO A 145 -15.98 -9.69 -8.20
C PRO A 145 -14.67 -9.77 -8.97
N LEU A 146 -13.61 -10.32 -8.37
CA LEU A 146 -12.32 -10.52 -9.02
C LEU A 146 -12.45 -11.42 -10.26
N ILE A 147 -13.15 -12.54 -10.13
CA ILE A 147 -13.41 -13.43 -11.27
C ILE A 147 -14.46 -12.83 -12.19
N GLY A 148 -15.65 -12.53 -11.63
CA GLY A 148 -16.75 -11.85 -12.31
C GLY A 148 -16.98 -12.32 -13.76
N SER A 149 -17.22 -11.35 -14.65
CA SER A 149 -17.27 -11.55 -16.11
C SER A 149 -15.90 -11.42 -16.79
N ALA A 150 -14.86 -11.02 -16.04
CA ALA A 150 -13.57 -10.64 -16.61
C ALA A 150 -12.65 -11.84 -16.86
N LEU A 151 -12.60 -12.78 -15.91
CA LEU A 151 -11.66 -13.90 -15.90
C LEU A 151 -12.40 -15.23 -16.10
N ALA A 152 -12.21 -15.86 -17.27
CA ALA A 152 -12.77 -17.18 -17.56
C ALA A 152 -11.95 -18.29 -16.92
N ARG A 153 -12.60 -19.28 -16.30
CA ARG A 153 -11.92 -20.42 -15.68
C ARG A 153 -11.30 -21.32 -16.74
N ASN A 154 -10.05 -21.74 -16.52
CA ASN A 154 -9.39 -22.73 -17.37
C ASN A 154 -9.96 -24.13 -17.11
N ILE A 155 -10.26 -24.87 -18.17
CA ILE A 155 -10.83 -26.23 -18.11
C ILE A 155 -9.80 -27.24 -17.62
N ALA A 156 -8.54 -27.10 -18.02
CA ALA A 156 -7.46 -28.04 -17.70
C ALA A 156 -6.86 -27.79 -16.32
N ASP A 157 -6.89 -26.54 -15.84
CA ASP A 157 -6.42 -26.16 -14.51
C ASP A 157 -7.50 -25.35 -13.77
N PRO A 158 -8.23 -25.97 -12.83
CA PRO A 158 -9.33 -25.33 -12.12
C PRO A 158 -8.91 -24.16 -11.22
N LEU A 159 -7.61 -23.98 -10.97
CA LEU A 159 -7.03 -22.89 -10.17
C LEU A 159 -6.47 -21.75 -11.02
N THR A 160 -6.54 -21.87 -12.35
CA THR A 160 -6.12 -20.83 -13.28
C THR A 160 -7.34 -20.20 -13.95
N PHE A 161 -7.37 -18.87 -13.98
CA PHE A 161 -8.40 -18.08 -14.64
C PHE A 161 -7.74 -17.10 -15.60
N ARG A 162 -8.37 -16.84 -16.75
CA ARG A 162 -7.76 -16.08 -17.83
C ARG A 162 -8.70 -15.07 -18.45
N ALA A 163 -8.16 -13.87 -18.66
CA ALA A 163 -8.75 -12.77 -19.41
C ALA A 163 -7.84 -12.48 -20.62
N PRO A 164 -8.29 -11.68 -21.61
CA PRO A 164 -7.44 -11.28 -22.74
C PRO A 164 -6.19 -10.47 -22.35
N PHE A 165 -6.13 -9.93 -21.13
CA PHE A 165 -5.04 -9.06 -20.65
C PHE A 165 -4.28 -9.62 -19.45
N ALA A 166 -4.81 -10.64 -18.75
CA ALA A 166 -4.23 -11.16 -17.53
C ALA A 166 -4.58 -12.63 -17.26
N GLU A 167 -3.76 -13.26 -16.44
CA GLU A 167 -3.93 -14.60 -15.89
C GLU A 167 -3.91 -14.52 -14.37
N LEU A 168 -4.92 -15.09 -13.72
CA LEU A 168 -4.98 -15.24 -12.27
C LEU A 168 -4.71 -16.70 -11.91
N LYS A 169 -3.74 -16.94 -11.03
CA LYS A 169 -3.48 -18.25 -10.43
C LYS A 169 -3.81 -18.25 -8.96
N ALA A 170 -4.50 -19.28 -8.52
CA ALA A 170 -4.75 -19.56 -7.12
C ALA A 170 -3.89 -20.73 -6.64
N SER A 171 -3.50 -20.70 -5.38
CA SER A 171 -2.96 -21.87 -4.67
C SER A 171 -3.64 -22.01 -3.31
N THR A 172 -3.73 -23.25 -2.84
CA THR A 172 -4.43 -23.58 -1.59
C THR A 172 -3.50 -24.25 -0.59
N GLN A 173 -3.83 -24.07 0.68
CA GLN A 173 -3.30 -24.85 1.79
C GLN A 173 -4.47 -25.61 2.41
N GLY A 174 -4.56 -26.91 2.09
CA GLY A 174 -5.78 -27.67 2.35
C GLY A 174 -6.96 -27.09 1.55
N ALA A 175 -8.05 -26.76 2.24
CA ALA A 175 -9.27 -26.20 1.63
C ALA A 175 -9.26 -24.67 1.50
N LEU A 176 -8.25 -23.98 2.05
CA LEU A 176 -8.19 -22.53 2.13
C LEU A 176 -7.31 -21.95 1.02
N LEU A 177 -7.73 -20.82 0.44
CA LEU A 177 -6.94 -20.01 -0.49
C LEU A 177 -5.70 -19.47 0.23
N ALA A 178 -4.53 -19.95 -0.14
CA ALA A 178 -3.27 -19.54 0.47
C ALA A 178 -2.64 -18.37 -0.27
N ARG A 179 -2.78 -18.31 -1.60
CA ARG A 179 -2.19 -17.25 -2.43
C ARG A 179 -2.94 -17.07 -3.74
N LEU A 180 -2.98 -15.83 -4.20
CA LEU A 180 -3.42 -15.40 -5.51
C LEU A 180 -2.28 -14.63 -6.21
N ASP A 181 -2.06 -14.92 -7.49
CA ASP A 181 -1.11 -14.24 -8.37
C ASP A 181 -1.87 -13.75 -9.61
N LEU A 182 -1.98 -12.43 -9.80
CA LEU A 182 -2.54 -11.81 -11.00
C LEU A 182 -1.40 -11.30 -11.89
N ALA A 183 -1.10 -12.02 -12.97
CA ALA A 183 -0.06 -11.67 -13.92
C ALA A 183 -0.65 -11.07 -15.20
N PHE A 184 -0.13 -9.91 -15.63
CA PHE A 184 -0.55 -9.26 -16.87
C PHE A 184 0.27 -9.79 -18.04
N ASP A 185 -0.38 -9.99 -19.19
CA ASP A 185 0.29 -10.45 -20.42
C ASP A 185 1.27 -9.39 -20.94
N SER A 186 0.89 -8.11 -20.87
CA SER A 186 1.75 -6.95 -21.11
C SER A 186 1.26 -5.76 -20.27
N MET A 187 2.09 -5.29 -19.35
CA MET A 187 1.74 -4.16 -18.49
C MET A 187 1.55 -2.87 -19.29
N ASP A 188 2.41 -2.61 -20.27
CA ASP A 188 2.31 -1.43 -21.14
C ASP A 188 1.00 -1.43 -21.95
N ALA A 189 0.60 -2.60 -22.46
CA ALA A 189 -0.65 -2.73 -23.19
C ALA A 189 -1.86 -2.51 -22.27
N SER A 190 -1.83 -3.05 -21.04
CA SER A 190 -2.91 -2.89 -20.07
C SER A 190 -3.06 -1.45 -19.57
N LEU A 191 -1.95 -0.71 -19.42
CA LEU A 191 -1.98 0.72 -19.07
C LEU A 191 -2.52 1.59 -20.22
N GLY A 192 -2.36 1.15 -21.47
CA GLY A 192 -2.79 1.87 -22.67
C GLY A 192 -4.24 1.62 -23.08
N ARG A 193 -4.95 0.68 -22.44
CA ARG A 193 -6.33 0.29 -22.80
C ARG A 193 -7.30 0.62 -21.68
N SER A 194 -8.43 1.22 -22.03
CA SER A 194 -9.54 1.45 -21.10
C SER A 194 -10.14 0.12 -20.64
N ASP A 195 -10.38 0.01 -19.35
CA ASP A 195 -11.13 -1.09 -18.78
C ASP A 195 -12.60 -1.06 -19.22
N VAL A 196 -13.14 -2.24 -19.49
CA VAL A 196 -14.55 -2.48 -19.82
C VAL A 196 -15.20 -3.52 -18.90
N SER A 197 -14.45 -4.04 -17.92
CA SER A 197 -14.84 -5.21 -17.13
C SER A 197 -15.17 -4.87 -15.67
N TYR A 198 -14.30 -4.13 -14.99
CA TYR A 198 -14.43 -3.83 -13.56
C TYR A 198 -15.04 -2.45 -13.29
N GLY A 199 -14.96 -1.55 -14.27
CA GLY A 199 -15.44 -0.18 -14.21
C GLY A 199 -14.55 0.75 -13.36
N GLY A 200 -15.11 1.92 -13.04
CA GLY A 200 -14.40 2.98 -12.33
C GLY A 200 -13.82 4.05 -13.27
N THR A 201 -13.41 5.15 -12.67
CA THR A 201 -12.94 6.33 -13.40
C THR A 201 -11.76 7.00 -12.72
N THR A 202 -10.97 7.73 -13.49
CA THR A 202 -9.92 8.65 -13.04
C THR A 202 -10.06 10.00 -13.74
N GLU A 203 -9.23 10.97 -13.38
CA GLU A 203 -9.10 12.23 -14.09
C GLU A 203 -7.88 12.19 -15.01
N ASP A 204 -8.00 12.74 -16.22
CA ASP A 204 -6.88 12.96 -17.13
C ASP A 204 -6.12 14.26 -16.82
N GLU A 205 -5.10 14.57 -17.61
CA GLU A 205 -4.27 15.79 -17.47
C GLU A 205 -5.07 17.10 -17.55
N HIS A 206 -6.29 17.06 -18.10
CA HIS A 206 -7.19 18.20 -18.25
C HIS A 206 -8.32 18.18 -17.19
N GLY A 207 -8.25 17.29 -16.20
CA GLY A 207 -9.27 17.14 -15.15
C GLY A 207 -10.57 16.49 -15.65
N ARG A 208 -10.58 15.86 -16.82
CA ARG A 208 -11.77 15.19 -17.36
C ARG A 208 -11.88 13.80 -16.78
N ARG A 209 -13.09 13.43 -16.37
CA ARG A 209 -13.40 12.09 -15.89
C ARG A 209 -13.35 11.09 -17.05
N VAL A 210 -12.39 10.17 -17.01
CA VAL A 210 -12.16 9.11 -17.99
C VAL A 210 -12.23 7.72 -17.31
N PRO A 211 -12.49 6.63 -18.05
CA PRO A 211 -12.39 5.27 -17.50
C PRO A 211 -11.01 4.97 -16.94
N LEU A 212 -10.92 4.03 -16.01
CA LEU A 212 -9.63 3.46 -15.61
C LEU A 212 -9.03 2.62 -16.75
N ASP A 213 -7.72 2.45 -16.73
CA ASP A 213 -7.04 1.47 -17.56
C ASP A 213 -7.22 0.04 -17.01
N GLU A 214 -7.03 -0.98 -17.86
CA GLU A 214 -7.20 -2.40 -17.52
C GLU A 214 -6.35 -2.82 -16.30
N PHE A 215 -5.10 -2.34 -16.23
CA PHE A 215 -4.19 -2.67 -15.13
C PHE A 215 -4.70 -2.10 -13.81
N THR A 216 -5.02 -0.81 -13.78
CA THR A 216 -5.46 -0.13 -12.56
C THR A 216 -6.80 -0.68 -12.08
N ALA A 217 -7.77 -0.90 -12.98
CA ALA A 217 -9.07 -1.44 -12.60
C ALA A 217 -8.95 -2.86 -12.01
N ALA A 218 -8.24 -3.76 -12.70
CA ALA A 218 -8.02 -5.13 -12.24
C ALA A 218 -7.20 -5.17 -10.95
N GLY A 219 -6.17 -4.34 -10.82
CA GLY A 219 -5.33 -4.24 -9.62
C GLY A 219 -6.11 -3.78 -8.39
N ILE A 220 -7.02 -2.81 -8.54
CA ILE A 220 -7.89 -2.35 -7.44
C ILE A 220 -8.80 -3.49 -6.97
N VAL A 221 -9.49 -4.17 -7.89
CA VAL A 221 -10.38 -5.28 -7.54
C VAL A 221 -9.60 -6.45 -6.93
N PHE A 222 -8.43 -6.77 -7.49
CA PHE A 222 -7.54 -7.80 -6.96
C PHE A 222 -7.17 -7.53 -5.50
N ILE A 223 -6.69 -6.32 -5.19
CA ILE A 223 -6.30 -5.95 -3.83
C ILE A 223 -7.52 -5.91 -2.90
N SER A 224 -8.63 -5.32 -3.37
CA SER A 224 -9.87 -5.20 -2.60
C SER A 224 -10.41 -6.56 -2.18
N GLU A 225 -10.51 -7.50 -3.12
CA GLU A 225 -11.02 -8.85 -2.86
C GLU A 225 -10.03 -9.71 -2.08
N SER A 226 -8.73 -9.59 -2.38
CA SER A 226 -7.69 -10.38 -1.68
C SER A 226 -7.56 -10.00 -0.21
N LEU A 227 -7.78 -8.73 0.14
CA LEU A 227 -7.62 -8.19 1.49
C LEU A 227 -8.94 -7.89 2.20
N GLY A 228 -10.07 -7.92 1.49
CA GLY A 228 -11.40 -7.61 2.04
C GLY A 228 -11.59 -6.13 2.39
N ILE A 229 -10.90 -5.23 1.70
CA ILE A 229 -10.89 -3.79 1.95
C ILE A 229 -11.62 -3.01 0.85
N GLU A 230 -12.12 -1.83 1.18
CA GLU A 230 -12.88 -0.98 0.25
C GLU A 230 -12.03 -0.54 -0.99
N PRO A 231 -12.64 -0.37 -2.19
CA PRO A 231 -11.90 -0.04 -3.42
C PRO A 231 -11.03 1.20 -3.33
N LEU A 232 -11.45 2.23 -2.58
CA LEU A 232 -10.64 3.45 -2.39
C LEU A 232 -9.35 3.16 -1.61
N ARG A 233 -9.41 2.29 -0.60
CA ARG A 233 -8.24 1.86 0.19
C ARG A 233 -7.35 0.96 -0.65
N ALA A 234 -7.93 0.04 -1.42
CA ALA A 234 -7.22 -0.78 -2.40
C ALA A 234 -6.48 0.06 -3.46
N ARG A 235 -7.09 1.15 -3.95
CA ARG A 235 -6.44 2.10 -4.87
C ARG A 235 -5.24 2.80 -4.24
N ARG A 236 -5.33 3.20 -2.98
CA ARG A 236 -4.18 3.79 -2.26
C ARG A 236 -3.05 2.78 -2.09
N LEU A 237 -3.38 1.52 -1.77
CA LEU A 237 -2.40 0.45 -1.69
C LEU A 237 -1.78 0.14 -3.06
N LEU A 238 -2.56 0.10 -4.14
CA LEU A 238 -2.02 -0.05 -5.49
C LEU A 238 -1.05 1.09 -5.84
N SER A 239 -1.42 2.33 -5.54
CA SER A 239 -0.54 3.49 -5.74
C SER A 239 0.76 3.39 -4.92
N PHE A 240 0.72 2.81 -3.73
CA PHE A 240 1.93 2.53 -2.96
C PHE A 240 2.78 1.46 -3.63
N LEU A 241 2.20 0.33 -4.05
CA LEU A 241 2.93 -0.75 -4.72
C LEU A 241 3.58 -0.28 -6.03
N LEU A 242 2.96 0.66 -6.74
CA LEU A 242 3.52 1.28 -7.96
C LEU A 242 4.65 2.28 -7.69
N ALA A 243 4.81 2.76 -6.45
CA ALA A 243 5.88 3.68 -6.14
C ALA A 243 7.24 2.97 -6.18
N PRO A 244 8.24 3.48 -6.90
CA PRO A 244 9.56 2.86 -6.98
C PRO A 244 10.19 2.61 -5.61
N GLU A 245 9.93 3.49 -4.65
CA GLU A 245 10.46 3.41 -3.29
C GLU A 245 9.80 2.32 -2.43
N CYS A 246 8.65 1.79 -2.85
CA CYS A 246 8.04 0.62 -2.22
C CYS A 246 8.89 -0.65 -2.46
N GLY A 247 9.50 -0.76 -3.65
CA GLY A 247 10.16 -1.99 -4.07
C GLY A 247 9.17 -3.10 -4.44
N LEU A 248 9.67 -4.34 -4.56
CA LEU A 248 8.88 -5.47 -5.04
C LEU A 248 8.08 -6.21 -3.95
N GLY A 249 8.33 -5.92 -2.67
CA GLY A 249 7.77 -6.68 -1.54
C GLY A 249 8.52 -8.00 -1.23
N PRO A 250 7.92 -8.91 -0.42
CA PRO A 250 6.58 -8.81 0.18
C PRO A 250 6.47 -7.70 1.23
N HIS A 251 5.32 -7.03 1.24
CA HIS A 251 4.88 -6.15 2.32
C HIS A 251 3.74 -6.83 3.09
N ARG A 252 3.75 -6.71 4.42
CA ARG A 252 2.71 -7.28 5.27
C ARG A 252 1.59 -6.27 5.50
N PHE A 253 0.36 -6.63 5.14
CA PHE A 253 -0.87 -5.85 5.30
C PHE A 253 -1.96 -6.72 5.90
N ALA A 254 -2.46 -6.39 7.11
CA ALA A 254 -3.49 -7.15 7.82
C ALA A 254 -3.22 -8.68 7.87
N GLY A 255 -1.97 -9.04 8.16
CA GLY A 255 -1.52 -10.44 8.22
C GLY A 255 -1.32 -11.12 6.86
N VAL A 256 -1.57 -10.45 5.74
CA VAL A 256 -1.38 -10.95 4.37
C VAL A 256 -0.11 -10.33 3.76
N GLN A 257 0.67 -11.13 3.05
CA GLN A 257 1.80 -10.66 2.26
C GLN A 257 1.30 -10.22 0.88
N VAL A 258 1.63 -9.01 0.47
CA VAL A 258 1.32 -8.46 -0.86
C VAL A 258 2.57 -7.92 -1.52
N GLY A 259 2.59 -7.90 -2.85
CA GLY A 259 3.70 -7.33 -3.59
C GLY A 259 3.63 -7.64 -5.07
N TRP A 260 4.77 -7.53 -5.73
CA TRP A 260 4.90 -7.79 -7.15
C TRP A 260 5.27 -9.24 -7.41
N THR A 261 4.65 -9.82 -8.43
CA THR A 261 5.15 -11.04 -9.06
C THR A 261 5.82 -10.67 -10.38
N ILE A 262 6.99 -11.26 -10.63
CA ILE A 262 7.69 -11.16 -11.90
C ILE A 262 7.82 -12.59 -12.41
N SER A 263 7.16 -12.88 -13.52
CA SER A 263 7.17 -14.20 -14.15
C SER A 263 7.62 -14.09 -15.61
N GLY A 264 8.10 -15.17 -16.21
CA GLY A 264 8.53 -15.15 -17.61
C GLY A 264 9.79 -15.98 -17.89
N GLY A 265 9.92 -16.44 -19.14
CA GLY A 265 11.10 -17.12 -19.68
C GLY A 265 11.73 -16.33 -20.84
N ASN A 266 12.88 -16.79 -21.34
CA ASN A 266 13.70 -16.22 -22.43
C ASN A 266 13.05 -15.06 -23.22
N GLY A 267 13.22 -13.82 -22.73
CA GLY A 267 12.89 -12.59 -23.45
C GLY A 267 11.54 -11.93 -23.15
N THR A 268 10.62 -12.56 -22.40
CA THR A 268 9.33 -11.95 -22.03
C THR A 268 9.14 -11.92 -20.52
N ARG A 269 9.22 -10.73 -19.90
CA ARG A 269 8.87 -10.51 -18.49
C ARG A 269 7.41 -10.12 -18.39
N ARG A 270 6.66 -10.81 -17.53
CA ARG A 270 5.29 -10.49 -17.12
C ARG A 270 5.32 -9.98 -15.70
N TYR A 271 4.70 -8.84 -15.51
CA TYR A 271 4.54 -8.21 -14.20
C TYR A 271 3.13 -8.49 -13.68
N GLY A 272 3.02 -8.58 -12.37
CA GLY A 272 1.75 -8.86 -11.72
C GLY A 272 1.76 -8.49 -10.25
N LEU A 273 0.62 -8.72 -9.62
CA LEU A 273 0.43 -8.54 -8.19
C LEU A 273 0.22 -9.91 -7.54
N PHE A 274 0.66 -10.05 -6.29
CA PHE A 274 0.29 -11.22 -5.48
C PHE A 274 -0.26 -10.81 -4.13
N ALA A 275 -1.05 -11.71 -3.56
CA ALA A 275 -1.49 -11.69 -2.16
C ALA A 275 -1.44 -13.12 -1.60
N GLY A 276 -0.88 -13.34 -0.42
CA GLY A 276 -0.83 -14.67 0.20
C GLY A 276 -0.44 -14.69 1.67
N LEU A 277 -0.60 -15.87 2.30
CA LEU A 277 -0.23 -16.12 3.70
C LEU A 277 1.31 -16.19 3.88
#